data_AF-A0AA40BD47-F1
#
_entry.id   AF-A0AA40BD47-F1
#
_cell.length_a   1.000
_cell.length_b   1.000
_cell.length_c   1.000
_cell.angle_alpha   90.00
_cell.angle_beta   90.00
_cell.angle_gamma   90.00
#
_symmetry.space_group_name_H-M   'P 1'
#
loop_
_entity.id
_entity.type
_entity.pdbx_description
1 polymer ?
#
loop_
_entity_poly.entity_id
_entity_poly.type
_entity_poly.pdbx_seq_one_letter_code
_entity_poly.pdbx_strand_id
1 'polypeptide(L)'
;RATLLLVPSTVVRLDDGTPVAWAFLGYDGTLMTLHVEEKYRDRGLAKAVACRLMRNHLNVYGDDGWGAADVFDGNLKSQAVCRNIGGKLSWPSSW
;
A
#
# COMPACT_ATOMS: atom_id res chain seq x y z
N ARG A 1 4.06 19.28 -13.27
CA ARG A 1 3.39 19.06 -11.95
C ARG A 1 3.61 17.59 -11.58
N ALA A 2 4.07 17.25 -10.37
CA ALA A 2 4.47 15.87 -10.02
C ALA A 2 3.26 14.96 -9.72
N THR A 3 3.13 13.84 -10.44
CA THR A 3 1.95 12.95 -10.44
C THR A 3 1.58 12.39 -9.06
N LEU A 4 2.57 12.07 -8.22
CA LEU A 4 2.32 11.52 -6.87
C LEU A 4 1.67 12.50 -5.90
N LEU A 5 1.73 13.82 -6.17
CA LEU A 5 1.08 14.83 -5.32
C LEU A 5 -0.44 14.85 -5.49
N LEU A 6 -0.98 14.13 -6.47
CA LEU A 6 -2.40 14.16 -6.83
C LEU A 6 -3.19 12.98 -6.29
N VAL A 7 -2.52 11.96 -5.72
CA VAL A 7 -3.17 10.73 -5.29
C VAL A 7 -3.11 10.55 -3.77
N PRO A 8 -4.09 9.85 -3.16
CA PRO A 8 -4.08 9.59 -1.73
C PRO A 8 -2.80 8.87 -1.29
N SER A 9 -2.30 9.26 -0.12
CA SER A 9 -1.11 8.64 0.48
C SER A 9 -1.22 8.57 1.99
N THR A 10 -0.44 7.68 2.59
CA THR A 10 -0.27 7.59 4.03
C THR A 10 1.21 7.37 4.32
N VAL A 11 1.72 8.03 5.35
CA VAL A 11 3.13 7.99 5.75
C VAL A 11 3.26 7.86 7.26
N VAL A 12 4.20 7.04 7.71
CA VAL A 12 4.71 7.02 9.08
C VAL A 12 6.01 7.80 9.10
N ARG A 13 6.13 8.75 10.02
CA ARG A 13 7.31 9.57 10.22
C ARG A 13 7.84 9.37 11.64
N LEU A 14 9.14 9.55 11.81
CA LEU A 14 9.76 9.74 13.13
C LEU A 14 9.45 11.14 13.66
N ASP A 15 9.83 11.39 14.91
CA ASP A 15 9.64 12.69 15.57
C ASP A 15 10.38 13.82 14.85
N ASP A 16 11.51 13.53 14.19
CA ASP A 16 12.26 14.48 13.37
C ASP A 16 11.65 14.73 11.97
N GLY A 17 10.51 14.09 11.66
CA GLY A 17 9.82 14.20 10.39
C GLY A 17 10.31 13.23 9.30
N THR A 18 11.35 12.45 9.54
CA THR A 18 11.88 11.48 8.56
C THR A 18 10.83 10.41 8.24
N PRO A 19 10.45 10.21 6.96
CA PRO A 19 9.52 9.15 6.58
C PRO A 19 10.19 7.78 6.67
N VAL A 20 9.48 6.79 7.21
CA VAL A 20 10.01 5.43 7.43
C VAL A 20 9.14 4.32 6.86
N ALA A 21 7.87 4.64 6.56
CA ALA A 21 6.98 3.75 5.82
C ALA A 21 5.93 4.59 5.09
N TRP A 22 5.56 4.20 3.88
CA TRP A 22 4.56 4.91 3.09
C TRP A 22 3.87 4.01 2.06
N ALA A 23 2.74 4.47 1.56
CA ALA A 23 2.05 3.88 0.40
C ALA A 23 1.14 4.94 -0.24
N PHE A 24 0.70 4.64 -1.47
CA PHE A 24 -0.20 5.47 -2.26
C PHE A 24 -1.32 4.60 -2.86
N LEU A 25 -2.45 5.23 -3.21
CA LEU A 25 -3.45 4.62 -4.08
C LEU A 25 -3.29 5.19 -5.49
N GLY A 26 -3.21 4.35 -6.50
CA GLY A 26 -3.22 4.76 -7.91
C GLY A 26 -4.53 5.44 -8.30
N TYR A 27 -4.59 5.99 -9.52
CA TYR A 27 -5.85 6.56 -10.05
C TYR A 27 -6.96 5.53 -10.24
N ASP A 28 -6.58 4.25 -10.34
CA ASP A 28 -7.43 3.07 -10.42
C ASP A 28 -7.78 2.49 -9.04
N GLY A 29 -7.35 3.13 -7.94
CA GLY A 29 -7.56 2.63 -6.57
C GLY A 29 -6.60 1.52 -6.15
N THR A 30 -5.60 1.18 -6.98
CA THR A 30 -4.62 0.14 -6.67
C THR A 30 -3.61 0.62 -5.62
N LEU A 31 -3.37 -0.18 -4.58
CA LEU A 31 -2.29 0.05 -3.63
C LEU A 31 -0.95 -0.05 -4.35
N MET A 32 -0.20 1.06 -4.36
CA MET A 32 1.09 1.16 -5.02
C MET A 32 2.16 1.73 -4.08
N THR A 33 3.41 1.49 -4.46
CA THR A 33 4.61 2.05 -3.81
C THR A 33 4.68 1.85 -2.29
N LEU A 34 4.07 0.77 -1.78
CA LEU A 34 4.16 0.36 -0.38
C LEU A 34 5.62 0.07 -0.02
N HIS A 35 6.14 0.81 0.94
CA HIS A 35 7.53 0.70 1.36
C HIS A 35 7.66 0.81 2.87
N VAL A 36 8.65 0.09 3.40
CA VAL A 36 9.16 0.24 4.77
C VAL A 36 10.68 0.22 4.71
N GLU A 37 11.28 1.27 5.25
CA GLU A 37 12.72 1.41 5.41
C GLU A 37 13.29 0.21 6.18
N GLU A 38 14.44 -0.30 5.73
CA GLU A 38 14.94 -1.62 6.14
C GLU A 38 15.06 -1.79 7.66
N LYS A 39 15.63 -0.78 8.35
CA LYS A 39 15.77 -0.76 9.81
C LYS A 39 14.45 -0.80 10.59
N TYR A 40 13.32 -0.51 9.94
CA TYR A 40 11.98 -0.49 10.55
C TYR A 40 11.05 -1.62 10.05
N ARG A 41 11.57 -2.55 9.24
CA ARG A 41 10.81 -3.73 8.81
C ARG A 41 10.50 -4.67 9.97
N ASP A 42 9.56 -5.59 9.73
CA ASP A 42 9.13 -6.63 10.68
C ASP A 42 8.49 -6.09 11.98
N ARG A 43 8.07 -4.82 11.96
CA ARG A 43 7.34 -4.13 13.05
C ARG A 43 5.85 -3.90 12.74
N GLY A 44 5.32 -4.53 11.69
CA GLY A 44 3.92 -4.37 11.26
C GLY A 44 3.62 -3.08 10.50
N LEU A 45 4.61 -2.23 10.22
CA LEU A 45 4.40 -0.93 9.55
C LEU A 45 3.76 -1.05 8.16
N ALA A 46 4.16 -2.04 7.37
CA ALA A 46 3.59 -2.26 6.03
C ALA A 46 2.07 -2.48 6.09
N LYS A 47 1.63 -3.35 7.01
CA LYS A 47 0.20 -3.60 7.27
C LYS A 47 -0.50 -2.34 7.78
N ALA A 48 0.09 -1.65 8.75
CA ALA A 48 -0.50 -0.46 9.35
C ALA A 48 -0.75 0.64 8.30
N VAL A 49 0.24 0.93 7.46
CA VAL A 49 0.16 1.92 6.38
C VAL A 49 -0.88 1.51 5.35
N ALA A 50 -0.82 0.27 4.83
CA ALA A 50 -1.75 -0.21 3.81
C ALA A 50 -3.21 -0.17 4.31
N CYS A 51 -3.48 -0.68 5.52
CA CYS A 51 -4.82 -0.68 6.09
C CYS A 51 -5.34 0.74 6.36
N ARG A 52 -4.50 1.64 6.88
CA ARG A 52 -4.90 3.04 7.15
C ARG A 52 -5.25 3.76 5.85
N LEU A 53 -4.42 3.61 4.83
CA LEU A 53 -4.64 4.20 3.52
C LEU A 53 -5.96 3.72 2.90
N MET A 54 -6.17 2.40 2.83
CA MET A 54 -7.39 1.84 2.23
C MET A 54 -8.64 2.24 3.01
N ARG A 55 -8.66 2.14 4.34
CA ARG A 55 -9.83 2.53 5.15
C ARG A 55 -10.25 3.98 4.95
N ASN A 56 -9.29 4.86 4.69
CA ASN A 56 -9.55 6.30 4.59
C ASN A 56 -9.93 6.74 3.18
N HIS A 57 -9.53 6.00 2.14
CA HIS A 57 -9.52 6.53 0.77
C HIS A 57 -10.08 5.58 -0.29
N LEU A 58 -10.30 4.31 0.01
CA LEU A 58 -10.77 3.35 -1.00
C LEU A 58 -12.19 3.68 -1.51
N ASN A 59 -13.02 4.25 -0.64
CA ASN A 59 -14.37 4.73 -0.96
C ASN A 59 -14.42 5.84 -2.02
N VAL A 60 -13.28 6.49 -2.32
CA VAL A 60 -13.18 7.48 -3.40
C VAL A 60 -13.20 6.80 -4.78
N TYR A 61 -12.84 5.52 -4.84
CA TYR A 61 -12.74 4.74 -6.09
C TYR A 61 -13.92 3.78 -6.27
N GLY A 62 -14.59 3.39 -5.18
CA GLY A 62 -15.78 2.55 -5.19
C GLY A 62 -16.28 2.27 -3.77
N ASP A 63 -17.58 2.04 -3.61
CA ASP A 63 -18.23 1.76 -2.32
C ASP A 63 -18.46 0.26 -2.04
N ASP A 64 -17.91 -0.60 -2.89
CA ASP A 64 -18.00 -2.06 -2.80
C ASP A 64 -17.04 -2.69 -1.77
N GLY A 65 -16.12 -1.88 -1.23
CA GLY A 65 -15.13 -2.28 -0.23
C GLY A 65 -13.94 -3.05 -0.79
N TRP A 66 -13.78 -3.13 -2.11
CA TRP A 66 -12.67 -3.82 -2.76
C TRP A 66 -11.51 -2.90 -3.09
N GLY A 67 -10.30 -3.45 -2.99
CA GLY A 67 -9.06 -2.80 -3.40
C GLY A 67 -8.11 -3.80 -4.05
N ALA A 68 -7.19 -3.29 -4.86
CA ALA A 68 -6.26 -4.11 -5.63
C ALA A 68 -4.80 -3.78 -5.29
N ALA A 69 -3.89 -4.69 -5.62
CA ALA A 69 -2.45 -4.47 -5.58
C ALA A 69 -1.78 -5.45 -6.55
N ASP A 70 -0.95 -4.95 -7.46
CA ASP A 70 -0.08 -5.79 -8.26
C ASP A 70 1.22 -6.07 -7.51
N VAL A 71 1.54 -7.35 -7.34
CA VAL A 71 2.72 -7.79 -6.60
C VAL A 71 3.51 -8.78 -7.44
N PHE A 72 4.79 -8.48 -7.63
CA PHE A 72 5.73 -9.39 -8.30
C PHE A 72 5.72 -10.79 -7.66
N ASP A 73 5.79 -11.83 -8.48
CA ASP A 73 5.72 -13.23 -8.05
C ASP A 73 6.88 -13.63 -7.12
N GLY A 74 8.07 -13.03 -7.30
CA GLY A 74 9.22 -13.17 -6.41
C GLY A 74 9.14 -12.33 -5.13
N ASN A 75 8.20 -11.38 -5.02
CA ASN A 75 8.06 -10.53 -3.83
C ASN A 75 7.16 -11.19 -2.77
N LEU A 76 7.70 -12.25 -2.15
CA LEU A 76 6.99 -13.03 -1.13
C LEU A 76 6.57 -12.20 0.09
N LYS A 77 7.34 -11.16 0.45
CA LYS A 77 7.02 -10.28 1.59
C LYS A 77 5.77 -9.44 1.32
N SER A 78 5.67 -8.80 0.15
CA SER A 78 4.46 -8.02 -0.19
C SER A 78 3.26 -8.93 -0.40
N GLN A 79 3.43 -10.14 -0.97
CA GLN A 79 2.34 -11.12 -1.05
C GLN A 79 1.83 -11.51 0.35
N ALA A 80 2.74 -11.72 1.31
CA ALA A 80 2.37 -12.01 2.68
C ALA A 80 1.58 -10.86 3.32
N VAL A 81 1.96 -9.60 3.04
CA VAL A 81 1.19 -8.43 3.48
C VAL A 81 -0.23 -8.46 2.91
N CYS A 82 -0.39 -8.64 1.59
CA CYS A 82 -1.71 -8.71 0.94
C CYS A 82 -2.59 -9.82 1.55
N ARG A 83 -2.04 -11.02 1.76
CA ARG A 83 -2.79 -12.12 2.42
C ARG A 83 -3.17 -11.78 3.86
N ASN A 84 -2.27 -11.13 4.62
CA ASN A 84 -2.49 -10.79 6.03
C ASN A 84 -3.60 -9.72 6.23
N ILE A 85 -3.86 -8.91 5.21
CA ILE A 85 -4.95 -7.92 5.21
C ILE A 85 -6.23 -8.43 4.57
N GLY A 86 -6.33 -9.73 4.28
CA GLY A 86 -7.53 -10.37 3.71
C GLY A 86 -7.55 -10.42 2.19
N GLY A 87 -6.49 -9.98 1.51
CA GLY A 87 -6.37 -10.05 0.06
C GLY A 87 -6.29 -11.48 -0.46
N LYS A 88 -6.83 -11.69 -1.67
CA LYS A 88 -6.81 -12.97 -2.39
C LYS A 88 -6.13 -12.77 -3.74
N LEU A 89 -5.43 -13.80 -4.22
CA LEU A 89 -4.90 -13.79 -5.59
C LEU A 89 -6.09 -13.77 -6.56
N SER A 90 -6.08 -12.84 -7.52
CA SER A 90 -7.16 -12.69 -8.50
C SER A 90 -6.77 -13.28 -9.85
N TRP A 91 -5.82 -12.66 -10.55
CA TRP A 91 -5.28 -13.15 -11.84
C TRP A 91 -3.79 -12.81 -11.97
N PRO A 92 -3.01 -13.58 -12.73
CA PRO A 92 -1.66 -13.19 -13.10
C PRO A 92 -1.69 -12.08 -14.15
N SER A 93 -0.68 -11.21 -14.11
CA SER A 93 -0.46 -10.15 -15.10
C SER A 93 1.03 -10.06 -15.46
N SER A 94 1.33 -9.54 -16.64
CA SER A 94 2.70 -9.32 -17.15
C SER A 94 2.89 -7.87 -17.54
N TRP A 95 4.09 -7.34 -17.33
CA TRP A 95 4.49 -5.97 -17.65
C TRP A 95 5.69 -5.97 -18.61
#